data_AF-A0A923W778-F1
#
_entry.id   AF-A0A923W778-F1
#
_cell.length_a   1.000
_cell.length_b   1.000
_cell.length_c   1.000
_cell.angle_alpha   90.00
_cell.angle_beta   90.00
_cell.angle_gamma   90.00
#
_symmetry.space_group_name_H-M   'P 1'
#
loop_
_entity.id
_entity.type
_entity.pdbx_description
1 polymer ?
#
loop_
_entity_poly.entity_id
_entity_poly.type
_entity_poly.pdbx_seq_one_letter_code
_entity_poly.pdbx_strand_id
1 'polypeptide(L)'
;MNKLLQVLTAGLIVSASASAFAKLAPLGDEAKAKAAETAAKATHAAKQETYLLCKSQDKVAVSYYAHAKTLGKETKPPANTAECADAGPFAYTPPEAKPLEASGAHSPTGNAISPPSTKQPDAQGNPAKK
;
A
#
# COMPACT_ATOMS: atom_id res chain seq x y z
N MET A 1 -22.80 -28.84 -25.48
CA MET A 1 -22.10 -27.66 -26.06
C MET A 1 -21.93 -26.53 -25.04
N ASN A 2 -22.95 -26.19 -24.24
CA ASN A 2 -22.84 -25.13 -23.22
C ASN A 2 -21.79 -25.40 -22.12
N LYS A 3 -21.62 -26.65 -21.69
CA LYS A 3 -20.60 -27.02 -20.68
C LYS A 3 -19.17 -26.80 -21.19
N LEU A 4 -18.92 -27.06 -22.47
CA LEU A 4 -17.61 -26.85 -23.11
C LEU A 4 -17.32 -25.36 -23.31
N LEU A 5 -18.36 -24.59 -23.70
CA LEU A 5 -18.27 -23.14 -23.81
C LEU A 5 -17.99 -22.49 -22.45
N GLN A 6 -18.63 -22.97 -21.38
CA GLN A 6 -18.45 -22.44 -20.02
C GLN A 6 -17.05 -22.73 -19.45
N VAL A 7 -16.47 -23.89 -19.78
CA VAL A 7 -15.08 -24.25 -19.42
C VAL A 7 -14.07 -23.42 -20.22
N LEU A 8 -14.32 -23.17 -21.51
CA LEU A 8 -13.48 -22.30 -22.35
C LEU A 8 -13.50 -20.85 -21.87
N THR A 9 -14.66 -20.31 -21.50
CA THR A 9 -14.77 -18.94 -20.98
C THR A 9 -14.08 -18.82 -19.62
N ALA A 10 -14.26 -19.80 -18.72
CA ALA A 10 -13.57 -19.82 -17.43
C ALA A 10 -12.04 -19.94 -17.59
N GLY A 11 -11.58 -20.78 -18.52
CA GLY A 11 -10.16 -20.93 -18.83
C GLY A 11 -9.53 -19.66 -19.42
N LEU A 12 -10.27 -18.92 -20.25
CA LEU A 12 -9.80 -17.68 -20.85
C LEU A 12 -9.68 -16.54 -19.83
N ILE A 13 -10.59 -16.48 -18.85
CA ILE A 13 -10.55 -15.51 -17.74
C ILE A 13 -9.36 -15.79 -16.80
N VAL A 14 -9.09 -17.06 -16.50
CA VAL A 14 -7.94 -17.47 -15.68
C VAL A 14 -6.61 -17.20 -16.39
N SER A 15 -6.54 -17.46 -17.69
CA SER A 15 -5.33 -17.23 -18.51
C SER A 15 -4.98 -15.74 -18.64
N ALA A 16 -5.99 -14.87 -18.77
CA ALA A 16 -5.80 -13.41 -18.84
C ALA A 16 -5.27 -12.80 -17.52
N SER A 17 -5.40 -13.51 -16.40
CA SER A 17 -4.95 -13.03 -15.08
C SER A 17 -3.46 -13.32 -14.82
N ALA A 18 -2.84 -14.22 -15.58
CA ALA A 18 -1.47 -14.69 -15.35
C ALA A 18 -0.39 -13.98 -16.21
N SER A 19 -0.77 -13.26 -17.26
CA SER A 19 0.16 -12.63 -18.20
C SER A 19 0.76 -11.30 -17.73
N ALA A 20 0.47 -10.84 -16.51
CA ALA A 20 1.04 -9.62 -15.92
C ALA A 20 2.26 -9.84 -15.01
N PHE A 21 2.81 -11.07 -14.91
CA PHE A 21 4.00 -11.36 -14.09
C PHE A 21 5.29 -11.48 -14.89
N ALA A 22 5.39 -10.83 -16.06
CA ALA A 22 6.66 -10.66 -16.76
C ALA A 22 7.50 -9.60 -16.03
N LYS A 23 8.30 -10.03 -15.06
CA LYS A 23 9.38 -9.28 -14.37
C LYS A 23 9.07 -7.79 -14.18
N LEU A 24 8.06 -7.48 -13.36
CA LEU A 24 7.83 -6.10 -12.93
C LEU A 24 9.07 -5.61 -12.19
N ALA A 25 9.62 -4.49 -12.64
CA ALA A 25 10.45 -3.65 -11.79
C ALA A 25 9.74 -3.49 -10.44
N PRO A 26 10.48 -3.40 -9.31
CA PRO A 26 9.89 -3.11 -8.01
C PRO A 26 8.82 -2.03 -8.19
N LEU A 27 7.59 -2.28 -7.71
CA LEU A 27 6.54 -1.25 -7.73
C LEU A 27 7.17 -0.01 -7.10
N GLY A 28 7.42 1.01 -7.93
CA GLY A 28 8.04 2.24 -7.46
C GLY A 28 7.25 2.78 -6.28
N ASP A 29 7.91 3.52 -5.39
CA ASP A 29 7.28 4.03 -4.17
C ASP A 29 5.95 4.76 -4.44
N GLU A 30 5.81 5.37 -5.62
CA GLU A 30 4.58 5.98 -6.10
C GLU A 30 3.41 4.99 -6.29
N ALA A 31 3.67 3.81 -6.87
CA ALA A 31 2.64 2.78 -7.07
C ALA A 31 2.21 2.14 -5.74
N LYS A 32 3.15 1.94 -4.81
CA LYS A 32 2.84 1.50 -3.44
C LYS A 32 2.01 2.53 -2.67
N ALA A 33 2.34 3.81 -2.80
CA ALA A 33 1.57 4.88 -2.16
C ALA A 33 0.12 4.93 -2.66
N LYS A 34 -0.12 4.73 -3.97
CA LYS A 34 -1.48 4.67 -4.54
C LYS A 34 -2.26 3.41 -4.13
N ALA A 35 -1.59 2.27 -4.02
CA ALA A 35 -2.22 1.06 -3.48
C ALA A 35 -2.61 1.23 -2.01
N ALA A 36 -1.75 1.86 -1.19
CA ALA A 36 -2.04 2.13 0.22
C ALA A 36 -3.21 3.12 0.39
N GLU A 37 -3.27 4.17 -0.43
CA GLU A 37 -4.40 5.10 -0.42
C GLU A 37 -5.72 4.41 -0.80
N THR A 38 -5.70 3.52 -1.80
CA THR A 38 -6.88 2.74 -2.23
C THR A 38 -7.33 1.79 -1.13
N ALA A 39 -6.40 1.10 -0.46
CA ALA A 39 -6.70 0.22 0.66
C ALA A 39 -7.30 0.99 1.86
N ALA A 40 -6.78 2.19 2.14
CA ALA A 40 -7.33 3.05 3.17
C ALA A 40 -8.76 3.49 2.84
N LYS A 41 -9.03 3.93 1.60
CA LYS A 41 -10.38 4.28 1.15
C LYS A 41 -11.33 3.08 1.22
N ALA A 42 -10.89 1.90 0.80
CA ALA A 42 -11.70 0.68 0.84
C ALA A 42 -12.06 0.29 2.28
N THR A 43 -11.10 0.41 3.21
CA THR A 43 -11.34 0.14 4.63
C THR A 43 -12.35 1.12 5.23
N HIS A 44 -12.24 2.40 4.86
CA HIS A 44 -13.22 3.42 5.30
C HIS A 44 -14.60 3.17 4.70
N ALA A 45 -14.70 2.87 3.40
CA ALA A 45 -15.95 2.53 2.76
C ALA A 45 -16.65 1.33 3.43
N ALA A 46 -15.91 0.27 3.73
CA ALA A 46 -16.46 -0.89 4.44
C ALA A 46 -17.00 -0.54 5.84
N LYS A 47 -16.36 0.40 6.55
CA LYS A 47 -16.86 0.91 7.83
C LYS A 47 -18.16 1.71 7.65
N GLN A 48 -18.24 2.56 6.62
CA GLN A 48 -19.45 3.30 6.29
C GLN A 48 -20.60 2.38 5.87
N GLU A 49 -20.33 1.34 5.08
CA GLU A 49 -21.34 0.34 4.70
C GLU A 49 -21.88 -0.39 5.92
N THR A 50 -21.00 -0.74 6.87
CA THR A 50 -21.41 -1.36 8.14
C THR A 50 -22.30 -0.41 8.97
N TYR A 51 -21.94 0.87 9.05
CA TYR A 51 -22.74 1.89 9.73
C TYR A 51 -24.13 2.04 9.10
N LEU A 52 -24.21 2.14 7.76
CA LEU A 52 -25.49 2.25 7.05
C LEU A 52 -26.35 1.00 7.20
N LEU A 53 -25.74 -0.19 7.18
CA LEU A 53 -26.42 -1.45 7.43
C LEU A 53 -26.98 -1.54 8.86
N CYS A 54 -26.24 -1.01 9.84
CA CYS A 54 -26.75 -0.91 11.21
C CYS A 54 -27.97 0.01 11.26
N LYS A 55 -27.89 1.21 10.67
CA LYS A 55 -29.02 2.15 10.63
C LYS A 55 -30.24 1.61 9.89
N SER A 56 -30.05 0.80 8.86
CA SER A 56 -31.17 0.21 8.12
C SER A 56 -31.90 -0.83 8.98
N GLN A 57 -31.16 -1.66 9.73
CA GLN A 57 -31.74 -2.62 10.68
C GLN A 57 -32.53 -1.90 11.78
N ASP A 58 -31.98 -0.83 12.36
CA ASP A 58 -32.68 -0.02 13.37
C ASP A 58 -33.99 0.56 12.83
N LYS A 59 -33.98 1.11 11.61
CA LYS A 59 -35.19 1.63 10.97
C LYS A 59 -36.26 0.56 10.77
N VAL A 60 -35.86 -0.66 10.38
CA VAL A 60 -36.79 -1.79 10.23
C VAL A 60 -37.36 -2.19 11.57
N ALA A 61 -36.54 -2.29 12.62
CA ALA A 61 -37.00 -2.61 13.96
C ALA A 61 -38.02 -1.57 14.45
N VAL A 62 -37.70 -0.27 14.36
CA VAL A 62 -38.61 0.82 14.73
C VAL A 62 -39.94 0.72 13.97
N SER A 63 -39.88 0.49 12.66
CA SER A 63 -41.09 0.37 11.82
C SER A 63 -41.94 -0.84 12.21
N TYR A 64 -41.30 -1.98 12.50
CA TYR A 64 -41.98 -3.18 12.97
C TYR A 64 -42.73 -2.93 14.28
N TYR A 65 -42.07 -2.33 15.28
CA TYR A 65 -42.69 -2.04 16.57
C TYR A 65 -43.83 -1.03 16.44
N ALA A 66 -43.66 0.01 15.63
CA ALA A 66 -44.72 0.98 15.35
C ALA A 66 -45.94 0.28 14.72
N HIS A 67 -45.72 -0.55 13.71
CA HIS A 67 -46.78 -1.28 13.04
C HIS A 67 -47.47 -2.30 13.96
N ALA A 68 -46.70 -3.08 14.73
CA ALA A 68 -47.27 -4.02 15.70
C ALA A 68 -48.16 -3.31 16.73
N LYS A 69 -47.74 -2.13 17.20
CA LYS A 69 -48.54 -1.27 18.09
C LYS A 69 -49.84 -0.82 17.42
N THR A 70 -49.82 -0.42 16.15
CA THR A 70 -51.06 -0.05 15.42
C THR A 70 -52.03 -1.23 15.26
N LEU A 71 -51.51 -2.45 15.19
CA LEU A 71 -52.31 -3.67 15.10
C LEU A 71 -52.72 -4.24 16.46
N GLY A 72 -52.40 -3.57 17.57
CA GLY A 72 -52.67 -4.05 18.92
C GLY A 72 -51.95 -5.37 19.27
N LYS A 73 -50.88 -5.71 18.56
CA LYS A 73 -50.09 -6.91 18.81
C LYS A 73 -49.07 -6.63 19.92
N GLU A 74 -49.02 -7.50 20.92
CA GLU A 74 -47.98 -7.46 21.92
C GLU A 74 -46.64 -7.85 21.30
N THR A 75 -45.58 -7.09 21.60
CA THR A 75 -44.22 -7.36 21.13
C THR A 75 -43.29 -7.53 22.31
N LYS A 76 -42.27 -8.39 22.15
CA LYS A 76 -41.21 -8.50 23.15
C LYS A 76 -40.39 -7.21 23.20
N PRO A 77 -39.88 -6.82 24.38
CA PRO A 77 -38.98 -5.67 24.49
C PRO A 77 -37.83 -5.76 23.48
N PRO A 78 -37.44 -4.65 22.84
CA PRO A 78 -36.30 -4.64 21.95
C PRO A 78 -35.04 -5.07 22.70
N ALA A 79 -34.25 -5.94 22.05
CA ALA A 79 -32.95 -6.31 22.57
C ALA A 79 -32.05 -5.08 22.63
N ASN A 80 -31.22 -4.98 23.66
CA ASN A 80 -30.29 -3.87 23.82
C ASN A 80 -29.11 -4.07 22.86
N THR A 81 -29.20 -3.42 21.70
CA THR A 81 -28.14 -3.42 20.68
C THR A 81 -27.23 -2.23 20.89
N ALA A 82 -25.92 -2.42 20.66
CA ALA A 82 -24.98 -1.31 20.66
C ALA A 82 -25.36 -0.29 19.58
N GLU A 83 -25.10 0.98 19.85
CA GLU A 83 -25.38 2.08 18.92
C GLU A 83 -24.53 1.95 17.64
N CYS A 84 -25.10 2.34 16.49
CA CYS A 84 -24.37 2.33 15.23
C CYS A 84 -23.21 3.34 15.26
N ALA A 85 -21.98 2.83 15.20
CA ALA A 85 -20.77 3.65 15.20
C ALA A 85 -20.46 4.23 13.81
N ASP A 86 -20.40 5.56 13.70
CA ASP A 86 -19.96 6.27 12.50
C ASP A 86 -18.44 6.31 12.41
N ALA A 87 -17.88 6.02 11.23
CA ALA A 87 -16.43 5.99 11.04
C ALA A 87 -15.78 7.38 10.97
N GLY A 88 -16.59 8.44 10.96
CA GLY A 88 -16.14 9.81 10.78
C GLY A 88 -15.64 10.09 9.35
N PRO A 89 -15.16 11.33 9.12
CA PRO A 89 -14.54 11.70 7.85
C PRO A 89 -13.32 10.85 7.53
N PHE A 90 -13.11 10.53 6.25
CA PHE A 90 -11.90 9.84 5.82
C PHE A 90 -10.68 10.76 6.00
N ALA A 91 -9.71 10.30 6.79
CA ALA A 91 -8.41 10.95 6.94
C ALA A 91 -7.30 9.96 6.57
N TYR A 92 -6.43 10.35 5.64
CA TYR A 92 -5.28 9.57 5.22
C TYR A 92 -4.06 10.45 5.15
N THR A 93 -3.05 10.12 5.95
CA THR A 93 -1.72 10.72 5.90
C THR A 93 -0.81 9.74 5.17
N PRO A 94 -0.31 10.06 3.96
CA PRO A 94 0.62 9.18 3.26
C PRO A 94 1.84 8.88 4.13
N PRO A 95 2.34 7.64 4.15
CA PRO A 95 3.58 7.34 4.84
C PRO A 95 4.73 8.14 4.20
N GLU A 96 5.52 8.81 5.04
CA GLU A 96 6.66 9.62 4.60
C GLU A 96 7.63 8.74 3.79
N ALA A 97 7.95 9.16 2.57
CA ALA A 97 9.00 8.50 1.80
C ALA A 97 10.31 8.74 2.54
N LYS A 98 10.90 7.68 3.12
CA LYS A 98 12.24 7.76 3.71
C LYS A 98 13.16 8.35 2.64
N PRO A 99 13.90 9.45 2.92
CA PRO A 99 14.86 9.98 1.95
C PRO A 99 15.74 8.84 1.47
N LEU A 100 15.83 8.72 0.13
CA LEU A 100 16.91 7.95 -0.47
C LEU A 100 18.18 8.56 0.10
N GLU A 101 18.82 7.86 1.03
CA GLU A 101 20.16 8.19 1.48
C GLU A 101 20.97 8.32 0.20
N ALA A 102 21.24 9.55 -0.22
CA ALA A 102 22.22 9.78 -1.26
C ALA A 102 23.49 9.18 -0.66
N SER A 103 23.86 7.98 -1.13
CA SER A 103 25.13 7.35 -0.80
C SER A 103 26.18 8.42 -0.96
N GLY A 104 26.65 8.93 0.18
CA GLY A 104 27.54 10.06 0.22
C GLY A 104 28.72 9.75 -0.68
N ALA A 105 29.02 10.69 -1.57
CA ALA A 105 30.30 10.75 -2.24
C ALA A 105 31.41 10.79 -1.17
N HIS A 106 31.90 9.61 -0.78
CA HIS A 106 33.09 9.40 0.03
C HIS A 106 33.76 8.15 -0.59
N SER A 107 34.79 8.26 -1.41
CA SER A 107 36.03 9.02 -1.18
C SER A 107 36.75 9.32 -2.49
N PRO A 108 37.68 10.28 -2.50
CA PRO A 108 39.02 9.93 -2.93
C PRO A 108 39.92 9.92 -1.69
N THR A 109 40.33 8.74 -1.23
CA THR A 109 41.51 8.64 -0.37
C THR A 109 42.71 8.76 -1.28
N GLY A 110 43.26 9.97 -1.39
CA GLY A 110 44.40 10.21 -2.28
C GLY A 110 45.02 11.58 -2.11
N ASN A 111 45.04 12.15 -0.90
CA ASN A 111 45.87 13.32 -0.61
C ASN A 111 47.32 12.82 -0.48
N ALA A 112 47.98 12.51 -1.60
CA ALA A 112 49.43 12.33 -1.60
C ALA A 112 50.07 13.71 -1.46
N ILE A 113 50.51 13.98 -0.24
CA ILE A 113 51.31 15.13 0.19
C ILE A 113 52.58 15.15 -0.67
N SER A 114 52.78 16.24 -1.40
CA SER A 114 54.02 16.77 -2.02
C SER A 114 55.08 15.79 -2.57
N PRO A 115 55.51 15.91 -3.85
CA PRO A 115 56.69 15.18 -4.34
C PRO A 115 57.95 15.62 -3.55
N PRO A 116 58.90 14.71 -3.23
CA PRO A 116 60.16 15.13 -2.63
C PRO A 116 60.92 15.97 -3.65
N SER A 117 60.92 17.29 -3.45
CA SER A 117 61.73 18.21 -4.23
C SER A 117 63.18 18.05 -3.77
N THR A 118 63.97 17.29 -4.52
CA THR A 118 65.43 17.32 -4.45
C THR A 118 65.97 17.76 -5.80
N LYS A 119 66.88 18.74 -5.81
CA LYS A 119 67.58 19.21 -7.03
C LYS A 119 68.74 18.28 -7.38
N GLN A 120 68.47 16.98 -7.56
CA GLN A 120 69.50 16.07 -8.02
C GLN A 120 69.25 15.73 -9.49
N PRO A 121 70.11 16.18 -10.43
CA PRO A 121 70.05 15.73 -11.81
C PRO A 121 70.29 14.22 -11.90
N ASP A 122 69.53 13.54 -12.76
CA ASP A 122 69.46 12.07 -12.91
C ASP A 122 70.78 11.34 -13.28
N ALA A 123 71.88 12.08 -13.50
CA ALA A 123 73.15 11.52 -13.94
C ALA A 123 74.07 11.00 -12.81
N GLN A 124 73.73 11.17 -11.53
CA GLN A 124 74.66 10.89 -10.41
C GLN A 124 74.37 9.59 -9.62
N GLY A 125 73.37 8.80 -10.03
CA GLY A 125 72.88 7.62 -9.31
C GLY A 125 73.52 6.28 -9.69
N ASN A 126 74.85 6.19 -9.61
CA ASN A 126 75.63 4.94 -9.50
C ASN A 126 75.89 4.09 -10.79
N PRO A 127 76.97 3.26 -10.81
CA PRO A 127 78.03 3.33 -11.80
C PRO A 127 78.19 2.04 -12.60
N ALA A 128 78.85 2.12 -13.74
CA ALA A 128 79.35 0.95 -14.47
C ALA A 128 80.23 0.09 -13.56
N LYS A 129 79.92 -1.21 -13.46
CA LYS A 129 80.87 -2.22 -13.03
C LYS A 129 80.93 -3.33 -14.08
N LYS A 130 82.17 -3.55 -14.51
CA LYS A 130 82.71 -4.56 -15.41
C LYS A 130 82.10 -5.95 -15.23
#